data_AF-A0A518EQA6-F1
#
_entry.id   AF-A0A518EQA6-F1
#
_cell.length_a   1.000
_cell.length_b   1.000
_cell.length_c   1.000
_cell.angle_alpha   90.00
_cell.angle_beta   90.00
_cell.angle_gamma   90.00
#
_symmetry.space_group_name_H-M   'P 1'
#
loop_
_entity.id
_entity.type
_entity.pdbx_description
1 polymer ?
#
loop_
_entity_poly.entity_id
_entity_poly.type
_entity_poly.pdbx_seq_one_letter_code
_entity_poly.pdbx_strand_id
1 'polypeptide(L)'
;MTALLRALADAYREGGVDALATEADRRMPPEGGHGWVDELIAGCGDPEFSVPASWLLLRHARSGRAIPAASVERLARRGLDADPHERDPHERAPYENDPVDARLHLAQLIQHLEIPATCAKPLAEFLTNGCQSEHAFLRAWAMDGLYRLSLQHPRYEEPARRALEAGADDPKASVRARARRIVSEEAKRQRKSR
;
A
#
# COMPACT_ATOMS: atom_id res chain seq x y z
N MET A 1 -5.26 -19.12 -9.71
CA MET A 1 -5.11 -18.67 -8.31
C MET A 1 -4.87 -19.87 -7.40
N THR A 2 -4.00 -19.76 -6.40
CA THR A 2 -3.54 -20.91 -5.57
C THR A 2 -4.51 -21.27 -4.45
N ALA A 3 -4.42 -22.50 -3.93
CA ALA A 3 -5.21 -22.95 -2.78
C ALA A 3 -4.90 -22.15 -1.51
N LEU A 4 -3.67 -21.60 -1.40
CA LEU A 4 -3.26 -20.74 -0.31
C LEU A 4 -4.07 -19.44 -0.27
N LEU A 5 -4.14 -18.70 -1.38
CA LEU A 5 -4.88 -17.42 -1.43
C LEU A 5 -6.37 -17.59 -1.14
N ARG A 6 -6.97 -18.70 -1.59
CA ARG A 6 -8.37 -19.02 -1.25
C ARG A 6 -8.56 -19.19 0.24
N ALA A 7 -7.74 -20.03 0.88
CA ALA A 7 -7.82 -20.25 2.33
C ALA A 7 -7.62 -18.95 3.14
N LEU A 8 -6.70 -18.08 2.70
CA LEU A 8 -6.46 -16.79 3.34
C LEU A 8 -7.65 -15.83 3.17
N ALA A 9 -8.26 -15.78 1.98
CA ALA A 9 -9.46 -14.98 1.76
C ALA A 9 -10.67 -15.51 2.54
N ASP A 10 -10.84 -16.82 2.64
CA ASP A 10 -11.88 -17.44 3.49
C ASP A 10 -11.70 -17.06 4.95
N ALA A 11 -10.48 -17.19 5.49
CA ALA A 11 -10.18 -16.79 6.86
C ALA A 11 -10.45 -15.29 7.09
N TYR A 12 -10.08 -14.43 6.13
CA TYR A 12 -10.38 -13.00 6.21
C TYR A 12 -11.89 -12.72 6.21
N ARG A 13 -12.68 -13.41 5.37
CA ARG A 13 -14.14 -13.26 5.34
C ARG A 13 -14.81 -13.69 6.64
N GLU A 14 -14.29 -14.74 7.28
CA GLU A 14 -14.87 -15.31 8.49
C GLU A 14 -14.52 -14.53 9.76
N GLY A 15 -13.30 -13.99 9.85
CA GLY A 15 -12.81 -13.38 11.09
C GLY A 15 -11.85 -12.20 10.92
N GLY A 16 -11.85 -11.58 9.74
CA GLY A 16 -11.06 -10.39 9.45
C GLY A 16 -9.55 -10.60 9.57
N VAL A 17 -8.84 -9.55 9.98
CA VAL A 17 -7.37 -9.54 10.03
C VAL A 17 -6.79 -10.53 11.06
N ASP A 18 -7.51 -10.83 12.14
CA ASP A 18 -7.03 -11.74 13.20
C ASP A 18 -7.07 -13.19 12.73
N ALA A 19 -8.17 -13.60 12.08
CA ALA A 19 -8.27 -14.91 11.47
C ALA A 19 -7.29 -15.06 10.28
N LEU A 20 -7.15 -14.01 9.46
CA LEU A 20 -6.16 -13.97 8.39
C LEU A 20 -4.73 -14.15 8.91
N ALA A 21 -4.36 -13.45 10.00
CA ALA A 21 -3.04 -13.56 10.61
C ALA A 21 -2.78 -14.97 11.13
N THR A 22 -3.76 -15.55 11.83
CA THR A 22 -3.69 -16.92 12.35
C THR A 22 -3.52 -17.93 11.22
N GLU A 23 -4.27 -17.77 10.13
CA GLU A 23 -4.19 -18.67 8.98
C GLU A 23 -2.89 -18.53 8.21
N ALA A 24 -2.39 -17.30 8.06
CA ALA A 24 -1.08 -17.02 7.50
C ALA A 24 0.03 -17.69 8.31
N ASP A 25 -0.01 -17.58 9.64
CA ASP A 25 1.01 -18.17 10.52
C ASP A 25 0.98 -19.71 10.46
N ARG A 26 -0.18 -20.31 10.15
CA ARG A 26 -0.33 -21.77 9.97
C ARG A 26 0.17 -22.27 8.61
N ARG A 27 -0.07 -21.52 7.53
CA ARG A 27 0.08 -22.01 6.15
C ARG A 27 1.25 -21.43 5.38
N MET A 28 1.71 -20.25 5.76
CA MET A 28 2.80 -19.62 5.04
C MET A 28 4.11 -20.29 5.46
N PRO A 29 4.97 -20.63 4.49
CA PRO A 29 6.22 -21.30 4.80
C PRO A 29 7.06 -20.44 5.75
N PRO A 30 7.76 -21.06 6.71
CA PRO A 30 8.75 -20.34 7.50
C PRO A 30 9.82 -19.71 6.59
N GLU A 31 10.47 -18.72 7.15
CA GLU A 31 11.30 -17.69 6.53
C GLU A 31 12.13 -18.10 5.30
N GLY A 32 12.15 -17.26 4.25
CA GLY A 32 13.13 -17.31 3.15
C GLY A 32 12.61 -17.74 1.76
N GLY A 33 11.39 -18.26 1.65
CA GLY A 33 10.81 -18.59 0.34
C GLY A 33 10.20 -17.36 -0.34
N HIS A 34 10.79 -16.82 -1.41
CA HIS A 34 10.21 -15.69 -2.14
C HIS A 34 8.95 -16.04 -2.96
N GLY A 35 8.65 -17.33 -3.14
CA GLY A 35 7.54 -17.79 -4.00
C GLY A 35 6.17 -17.26 -3.57
N TRP A 36 5.93 -17.11 -2.26
CA TRP A 36 4.65 -16.62 -1.77
C TRP A 36 4.49 -15.10 -1.88
N VAL A 37 5.59 -14.33 -1.88
CA VAL A 37 5.51 -12.86 -2.10
C VAL A 37 4.92 -12.59 -3.49
N ASP A 38 5.31 -13.37 -4.49
CA ASP A 38 4.77 -13.27 -5.83
C ASP A 38 3.32 -13.73 -5.93
N GLU A 39 2.91 -14.74 -5.14
CA GLU A 39 1.50 -15.12 -5.01
C GLU A 39 0.67 -14.00 -4.38
N LEU A 40 1.14 -13.38 -3.30
CA LEU A 40 0.45 -12.23 -2.69
C LEU A 40 0.34 -11.05 -3.66
N ILE A 41 1.40 -10.78 -4.43
CA ILE A 41 1.36 -9.74 -5.47
C ILE A 41 0.33 -10.07 -6.54
N ALA A 42 0.23 -11.33 -6.98
CA ALA A 42 -0.81 -11.75 -7.91
C ALA A 42 -2.21 -11.56 -7.31
N GLY A 43 -2.38 -11.85 -6.02
CA GLY A 43 -3.64 -11.63 -5.28
C GLY A 43 -4.01 -10.15 -5.12
N CYS A 44 -3.04 -9.23 -5.08
CA CYS A 44 -3.31 -7.79 -4.94
C CYS A 44 -4.16 -7.22 -6.09
N GLY A 45 -4.04 -7.78 -7.30
CA GLY A 45 -4.81 -7.35 -8.49
C GLY A 45 -6.15 -8.07 -8.67
N ASP A 46 -6.52 -8.99 -7.78
CA ASP A 46 -7.77 -9.74 -7.88
C ASP A 46 -8.76 -9.25 -6.81
N PRO A 47 -9.98 -8.80 -7.16
CA PRO A 47 -10.95 -8.29 -6.20
C PRO A 47 -11.25 -9.23 -5.03
N GLU A 48 -11.24 -10.54 -5.26
CA GLU A 48 -11.50 -11.53 -4.21
C GLU A 48 -10.37 -11.59 -3.17
N PHE A 49 -9.13 -11.38 -3.61
CA PHE A 49 -7.92 -11.58 -2.79
C PHE A 49 -7.20 -10.28 -2.42
N SER A 50 -7.57 -9.14 -3.02
CA SER A 50 -6.81 -7.89 -2.98
C SER A 50 -6.53 -7.41 -1.56
N VAL A 51 -7.55 -7.40 -0.70
CA VAL A 51 -7.42 -6.97 0.70
C VAL A 51 -6.54 -7.91 1.53
N PRO A 52 -6.83 -9.23 1.64
CA PRO A 52 -6.00 -10.13 2.42
C PRO A 52 -4.56 -10.21 1.87
N ALA A 53 -4.39 -10.20 0.55
CA ALA A 53 -3.07 -10.31 -0.06
C ALA A 53 -2.21 -9.05 0.19
N SER A 54 -2.77 -7.86 -0.02
CA SER A 54 -2.07 -6.59 0.23
C SER A 54 -1.77 -6.38 1.72
N TRP A 55 -2.66 -6.81 2.62
CA TRP A 55 -2.44 -6.76 4.06
C TRP A 55 -1.27 -7.64 4.48
N LEU A 56 -1.21 -8.89 3.98
CA LEU A 56 -0.11 -9.81 4.27
C LEU A 56 1.21 -9.33 3.68
N LEU A 57 1.19 -8.76 2.47
CA LEU A 57 2.37 -8.18 1.84
C LEU A 57 2.92 -7.02 2.69
N LEU A 58 2.03 -6.16 3.20
CA LEU A 58 2.41 -5.08 4.11
C LEU A 58 2.90 -5.60 5.47
N ARG A 59 2.26 -6.62 6.04
CA ARG A 59 2.72 -7.27 7.29
C ARG A 59 4.13 -7.82 7.11
N HIS A 60 4.40 -8.47 5.97
CA HIS A 60 5.73 -8.98 5.63
C HIS A 60 6.77 -7.85 5.62
N ALA A 61 6.50 -6.76 4.89
CA ALA A 61 7.42 -5.63 4.81
C ALA A 61 7.64 -4.93 6.16
N ARG A 62 6.59 -4.78 6.98
CA ARG A 62 6.68 -4.21 8.34
C ARG A 62 7.52 -5.03 9.31
N SER A 63 7.66 -6.34 9.07
CA SER A 63 8.57 -7.19 9.83
C SER A 63 10.06 -6.99 9.48
N GLY A 64 10.38 -6.03 8.61
CA GLY A 64 11.75 -5.72 8.17
C GLY A 64 12.25 -6.63 7.05
N ARG A 65 11.39 -7.47 6.48
CA ARG A 65 11.75 -8.37 5.39
C ARG A 65 11.70 -7.64 4.05
N ALA A 66 12.74 -7.83 3.23
CA ALA A 66 12.86 -7.20 1.93
C ALA A 66 11.90 -7.85 0.91
N ILE A 67 11.25 -7.01 0.11
CA ILE A 67 10.55 -7.43 -1.09
C ILE A 67 11.53 -7.31 -2.27
N PRO A 68 11.89 -8.41 -2.96
CA PRO A 68 12.85 -8.36 -4.04
C PRO A 68 12.44 -7.38 -5.14
N ALA A 69 13.41 -6.73 -5.79
CA ALA A 69 13.14 -5.78 -6.88
C ALA A 69 12.27 -6.37 -8.00
N ALA A 70 12.47 -7.64 -8.36
CA ALA A 70 11.64 -8.34 -9.34
C ALA A 70 10.17 -8.48 -8.90
N SER A 71 9.92 -8.63 -7.60
CA SER A 71 8.58 -8.64 -7.02
C SER A 71 7.98 -7.22 -7.02
N VAL A 72 8.77 -6.18 -6.73
CA VAL A 72 8.31 -4.77 -6.88
C VAL A 72 7.91 -4.47 -8.32
N GLU A 73 8.67 -4.96 -9.31
CA GLU A 73 8.30 -4.83 -10.72
C GLU A 73 6.97 -5.52 -11.06
N ARG A 74 6.74 -6.72 -10.51
CA ARG A 74 5.46 -7.42 -10.68
C ARG A 74 4.31 -6.65 -10.04
N LEU A 75 4.53 -6.10 -8.85
CA LEU A 75 3.54 -5.28 -8.15
C LEU A 75 3.18 -4.06 -8.99
N ALA A 76 4.17 -3.32 -9.49
CA ALA A 76 3.95 -2.12 -10.30
C ALA A 76 3.22 -2.40 -11.63
N ARG A 77 3.33 -3.62 -12.17
CA ARG A 77 2.68 -4.01 -13.44
C ARG A 77 1.27 -4.58 -13.28
N ARG A 78 0.94 -5.16 -12.12
CA ARG A 78 -0.29 -5.98 -11.95
C ARG A 78 -1.03 -5.78 -10.63
N GLY A 79 -0.33 -5.32 -9.60
CA GLY A 79 -0.90 -5.22 -8.25
C GLY A 79 -1.53 -3.87 -7.96
N LEU A 80 -1.45 -2.89 -8.87
CA LEU A 80 -2.01 -1.55 -8.71
C LEU A 80 -3.45 -1.41 -9.27
N ASP A 81 -3.96 -2.45 -9.94
CA ASP A 81 -5.26 -2.46 -10.64
C ASP A 81 -6.47 -2.67 -9.70
N ALA A 82 -6.30 -2.52 -8.39
CA ALA A 82 -7.44 -2.55 -7.46
C ALA A 82 -8.41 -1.43 -7.87
N ASP A 83 -9.62 -1.84 -8.26
CA ASP A 83 -10.65 -1.01 -8.90
C ASP A 83 -10.74 0.38 -8.26
N PRO A 84 -10.54 1.47 -9.04
CA PRO A 84 -10.62 2.83 -8.53
C PRO A 84 -12.04 3.26 -8.15
N HIS A 85 -13.07 2.51 -8.54
CA HIS A 85 -14.45 2.85 -8.23
C HIS A 85 -14.76 2.56 -6.76
N GLU A 86 -14.68 3.61 -5.95
CA GLU A 86 -15.28 3.66 -4.62
C GLU A 86 -16.78 3.37 -4.78
N ARG A 87 -17.20 2.12 -4.50
CA ARG A 87 -18.62 1.76 -4.53
C ARG A 87 -19.34 2.47 -3.40
N ASP A 88 -20.57 2.89 -3.65
CA ASP A 88 -21.46 3.49 -2.65
C ASP A 88 -21.49 2.58 -1.40
N PRO A 89 -21.13 3.10 -0.21
CA PRO A 89 -21.21 2.35 1.05
C PRO A 89 -22.58 1.73 1.32
N HIS A 90 -23.66 2.30 0.78
CA HIS A 90 -25.04 1.84 0.96
C HIS A 90 -25.44 0.67 0.05
N GLU A 91 -24.67 0.38 -1.00
CA GLU A 91 -24.93 -0.75 -1.91
C GLU A 91 -24.10 -1.99 -1.56
N ARG A 92 -23.24 -1.91 -0.53
CA ARG A 92 -22.34 -2.99 -0.16
C ARG A 92 -23.01 -4.02 0.72
N ALA A 93 -22.78 -5.29 0.38
CA ALA A 93 -23.04 -6.37 1.32
C ALA A 93 -22.10 -6.19 2.54
N PRO A 94 -22.54 -6.49 3.78
CA PRO A 94 -21.75 -6.30 5.01
C PRO A 94 -20.40 -7.03 5.07
N TYR A 95 -20.15 -7.92 4.11
CA TYR A 95 -18.98 -8.82 4.05
C TYR A 95 -18.13 -8.59 2.78
N GLU A 96 -18.44 -7.57 1.98
CA GLU A 96 -17.68 -7.26 0.77
C GLU A 96 -16.45 -6.43 1.16
N ASN A 97 -15.26 -6.92 0.78
CA ASN A 97 -13.98 -6.24 0.99
C ASN A 97 -14.03 -4.83 0.40
N ASP A 98 -13.62 -3.80 1.16
CA ASP A 98 -13.47 -2.46 0.59
C ASP A 98 -12.21 -2.43 -0.31
N PRO A 99 -12.35 -2.21 -1.63
CA PRO A 99 -11.18 -2.08 -2.52
C PRO A 99 -10.22 -0.97 -2.06
N VAL A 100 -10.71 0.02 -1.28
CA VAL A 100 -9.89 1.09 -0.71
C VAL A 100 -8.86 0.57 0.30
N ASP A 101 -9.16 -0.52 1.02
CA ASP A 101 -8.25 -1.10 2.01
C ASP A 101 -7.01 -1.65 1.33
N ALA A 102 -7.19 -2.34 0.19
CA ALA A 102 -6.07 -2.83 -0.59
C ALA A 102 -5.17 -1.70 -1.08
N ARG A 103 -5.77 -0.63 -1.63
CA ARG A 103 -5.05 0.57 -2.06
C ARG A 103 -4.32 1.25 -0.89
N LEU A 104 -4.95 1.30 0.28
CA LEU A 104 -4.36 1.84 1.50
C LEU A 104 -3.14 1.03 1.94
N HIS A 105 -3.22 -0.30 1.93
CA HIS A 105 -2.09 -1.17 2.26
C HIS A 105 -0.92 -0.98 1.29
N LEU A 106 -1.21 -0.89 -0.01
CA LEU A 106 -0.20 -0.66 -1.04
C LEU A 106 0.45 0.73 -0.93
N ALA A 107 -0.32 1.77 -0.60
CA ALA A 107 0.25 3.10 -0.33
C ALA A 107 1.17 3.09 0.91
N GLN A 108 0.79 2.37 1.96
CA GLN A 108 1.61 2.16 3.15
C GLN A 108 2.89 1.35 2.87
N LEU A 109 2.83 0.44 1.89
CA LEU A 109 3.93 -0.43 1.53
C LEU A 109 5.13 0.34 0.97
N ILE A 110 4.89 1.46 0.27
CA ILE A 110 5.91 2.25 -0.44
C ILE A 110 7.10 2.63 0.46
N GLN A 111 6.87 2.94 1.74
CA GLN A 111 7.95 3.31 2.67
C GLN A 111 8.93 2.17 2.99
N HIS A 112 8.60 0.94 2.59
CA HIS A 112 9.37 -0.27 2.82
C HIS A 112 10.01 -0.84 1.54
N LEU A 113 9.82 -0.18 0.38
CA LEU A 113 10.31 -0.67 -0.90
C LEU A 113 11.54 0.10 -1.36
N GLU A 114 12.53 -0.63 -1.88
CA GLU A 114 13.47 -0.08 -2.86
C GLU A 114 12.81 -0.13 -4.23
N ILE A 115 12.62 1.03 -4.85
CA ILE A 115 11.79 1.17 -6.04
C ILE A 115 12.69 1.22 -7.28
N PRO A 116 12.59 0.24 -8.20
CA PRO A 116 13.28 0.31 -9.48
C PRO A 116 12.79 1.52 -10.29
N ALA A 117 13.70 2.17 -11.03
CA ALA A 117 13.34 3.33 -11.86
C ALA A 117 12.23 3.04 -12.90
N THR A 118 12.12 1.77 -13.33
CA THR A 118 11.07 1.25 -14.21
C THR A 118 9.68 1.23 -13.55
N CYS A 119 9.61 1.10 -12.23
CA CYS A 119 8.38 1.08 -11.44
C CYS A 119 7.91 2.46 -11.00
N ALA A 120 8.79 3.45 -11.00
CA ALA A 120 8.50 4.72 -10.36
C ALA A 120 7.32 5.47 -11.00
N LYS A 121 7.15 5.38 -12.33
CA LYS A 121 6.03 6.02 -13.03
C LYS A 121 4.66 5.43 -12.64
N PRO A 122 4.40 4.12 -12.80
CA PRO A 122 3.10 3.54 -12.43
C PRO A 122 2.80 3.72 -10.92
N LEU A 123 3.82 3.66 -10.06
CA LEU A 123 3.63 3.94 -8.63
C LEU A 123 3.27 5.41 -8.36
N ALA A 124 3.91 6.37 -9.04
CA ALA A 124 3.55 7.78 -8.93
C ALA A 124 2.11 8.07 -9.38
N GLU A 125 1.66 7.43 -10.47
CA GLU A 125 0.29 7.54 -10.98
C GLU A 125 -0.71 6.97 -9.97
N PHE A 126 -0.45 5.77 -9.44
CA PHE A 126 -1.26 5.17 -8.37
C PHE A 126 -1.37 6.08 -7.13
N LEU A 127 -0.26 6.65 -6.68
CA LEU A 127 -0.22 7.52 -5.50
C LEU A 127 -0.92 8.86 -5.77
N THR A 128 -0.76 9.43 -6.96
CA THR A 128 -1.44 10.66 -7.34
C THR A 128 -2.96 10.47 -7.36
N ASN A 129 -3.45 9.35 -7.89
CA ASN A 129 -4.86 8.98 -7.82
C ASN A 129 -5.31 8.75 -6.36
N GLY A 130 -4.47 8.14 -5.52
CA GLY A 130 -4.75 7.97 -4.09
C GLY A 130 -4.89 9.29 -3.33
N CYS A 131 -4.12 10.32 -3.70
CA CYS A 131 -4.26 11.67 -3.13
C CYS A 131 -5.61 12.33 -3.43
N GLN A 132 -6.35 11.85 -4.42
CA GLN A 132 -7.65 12.39 -4.84
C GLN A 132 -8.86 11.58 -4.29
N SER A 133 -8.62 10.49 -3.56
CA SER A 133 -9.66 9.62 -2.99
C SER A 133 -10.54 10.35 -1.97
N GLU A 134 -11.82 9.97 -1.83
CA GLU A 134 -12.64 10.49 -0.72
C GLU A 134 -12.20 9.93 0.64
N HIS A 135 -11.51 8.79 0.63
CA HIS A 135 -11.02 8.12 1.82
C HIS A 135 -9.78 8.81 2.42
N ALA A 136 -9.97 9.41 3.59
CA ALA A 136 -8.97 10.23 4.27
C ALA A 136 -7.64 9.49 4.54
N PHE A 137 -7.70 8.22 4.93
CA PHE A 137 -6.48 7.45 5.19
C PHE A 137 -5.73 7.14 3.89
N LEU A 138 -6.45 6.86 2.80
CA LEU A 138 -5.80 6.63 1.52
C LEU A 138 -5.08 7.90 1.04
N ARG A 139 -5.73 9.07 1.10
CA ARG A 139 -5.06 10.35 0.80
C ARG A 139 -3.81 10.58 1.64
N ALA A 140 -3.91 10.38 2.95
CA ALA A 140 -2.78 10.59 3.87
C ALA A 140 -1.58 9.70 3.51
N TRP A 141 -1.81 8.43 3.22
CA TRP A 141 -0.74 7.48 2.90
C TRP A 141 -0.26 7.56 1.45
N ALA A 142 -1.12 7.96 0.52
CA ALA A 142 -0.72 8.20 -0.87
C ALA A 142 0.23 9.40 -0.97
N MET A 143 -0.05 10.48 -0.22
CA MET A 143 0.85 11.61 -0.07
C MET A 143 2.20 11.20 0.56
N ASP A 144 2.18 10.42 1.65
CA ASP A 144 3.41 9.88 2.27
C ASP A 144 4.21 9.06 1.25
N GLY A 145 3.54 8.14 0.55
CA GLY A 145 4.15 7.33 -0.50
C GLY A 145 4.77 8.17 -1.62
N LEU A 146 4.10 9.24 -2.07
CA LEU A 146 4.63 10.11 -3.13
C LEU A 146 5.89 10.85 -2.66
N TYR A 147 5.91 11.29 -1.41
CA TYR A 147 7.11 11.84 -0.78
C TYR A 147 8.24 10.78 -0.65
N ARG A 148 7.96 9.54 -0.23
CA ARG A 148 8.99 8.49 -0.18
C ARG A 148 9.54 8.15 -1.55
N LEU A 149 8.68 8.17 -2.58
CA LEU A 149 9.07 7.95 -3.96
C LEU A 149 10.01 9.06 -4.45
N SER A 150 9.73 10.33 -4.13
CA SER A 150 10.58 11.44 -4.55
C SER A 150 11.99 11.38 -3.93
N LEU A 151 12.12 10.87 -2.70
CA LEU A 151 13.42 10.64 -2.08
C LEU A 151 14.29 9.62 -2.83
N GLN A 152 13.68 8.68 -3.56
CA GLN A 152 14.39 7.70 -4.40
C GLN A 152 14.54 8.16 -5.86
N HIS A 153 13.63 9.03 -6.32
CA HIS A 153 13.52 9.46 -7.71
C HIS A 153 13.20 10.96 -7.81
N PRO A 154 14.21 11.84 -7.90
CA PRO A 154 14.06 13.30 -7.83
C PRO A 154 13.05 13.92 -8.81
N ARG A 155 12.78 13.26 -9.95
CA ARG A 155 11.75 13.71 -10.91
C ARG A 155 10.33 13.83 -10.32
N TYR A 156 10.06 13.22 -9.16
CA TYR A 156 8.78 13.30 -8.47
C TYR A 156 8.77 14.28 -7.28
N GLU A 157 9.83 15.06 -7.07
CA GLU A 157 9.89 16.08 -6.00
C GLU A 157 8.75 17.08 -6.10
N GLU A 158 8.52 17.64 -7.29
CA GLU A 158 7.47 18.65 -7.49
C GLU A 158 6.06 18.07 -7.28
N PRO A 159 5.69 16.90 -7.83
CA PRO A 159 4.45 16.21 -7.45
C PRO A 159 4.30 15.96 -5.94
N ALA A 160 5.37 15.49 -5.27
CA ALA A 160 5.35 15.23 -3.83
C ALA A 160 5.14 16.51 -3.02
N ARG A 161 5.80 17.61 -3.40
CA ARG A 161 5.63 18.93 -2.78
C ARG A 161 4.18 19.40 -2.87
N ARG A 162 3.57 19.34 -4.07
CA ARG A 162 2.17 19.72 -4.26
C ARG A 162 1.21 18.86 -3.42
N ALA A 163 1.45 17.55 -3.35
CA ALA A 163 0.65 16.66 -2.52
C ALA A 163 0.78 16.99 -1.02
N LEU A 164 1.99 17.34 -0.55
CA LEU A 164 2.22 17.77 0.82
C LEU A 164 1.51 19.09 1.16
N GLU A 165 1.54 20.07 0.24
CA GLU A 165 0.81 21.34 0.38
C GLU A 165 -0.69 21.09 0.47
N ALA A 166 -1.25 20.31 -0.45
CA ALA A 166 -2.67 19.92 -0.40
C ALA A 166 -3.01 19.17 0.91
N GLY A 167 -2.13 18.27 1.36
CA GLY A 167 -2.32 17.52 2.60
C GLY A 167 -2.23 18.38 3.88
N ALA A 168 -1.52 19.50 3.84
CA ALA A 168 -1.45 20.46 4.94
C ALA A 168 -2.79 21.19 5.13
N ASP A 169 -3.49 21.48 4.03
CA ASP A 169 -4.77 22.18 3.98
C ASP A 169 -6.00 21.24 3.94
N ASP A 170 -5.80 19.92 3.95
CA ASP A 170 -6.87 18.92 3.84
C ASP A 170 -7.92 19.08 4.98
N PRO A 171 -9.23 18.95 4.71
CA PRO A 171 -10.27 19.06 5.73
C PRO A 171 -10.16 18.02 6.85
N LYS A 172 -9.56 16.85 6.61
CA LYS A 172 -9.45 15.76 7.57
C LYS A 172 -8.18 15.86 8.42
N ALA A 173 -8.36 15.82 9.74
CA ALA A 173 -7.26 15.98 10.70
C ALA A 173 -6.15 14.91 10.57
N SER A 174 -6.52 13.68 10.20
CA SER A 174 -5.58 12.57 9.98
C SER A 174 -4.60 12.84 8.83
N VAL A 175 -5.07 13.46 7.74
CA VAL A 175 -4.25 13.87 6.60
C VAL A 175 -3.27 14.96 7.01
N ARG A 176 -3.77 16.04 7.64
CA ARG A 176 -2.92 17.13 8.13
C ARG A 176 -1.86 16.66 9.12
N ALA A 177 -2.22 15.72 10.01
CA ALA A 177 -1.28 15.14 10.96
C ALA A 177 -0.14 14.37 10.27
N ARG A 178 -0.45 13.66 9.18
CA ARG A 178 0.55 12.96 8.36
C ARG A 178 1.49 13.95 7.66
N ALA A 179 0.95 15.02 7.07
CA ALA A 179 1.75 16.05 6.40
C ALA A 179 2.75 16.70 7.36
N ARG A 180 2.29 17.10 8.56
CA ARG A 180 3.18 17.64 9.61
C ARG A 180 4.28 16.67 10.03
N ARG A 181 3.97 15.38 10.10
CA ARG A 181 4.97 14.34 10.42
C ARG A 181 6.07 14.29 9.36
N ILE A 182 5.71 14.32 8.07
CA ILE A 182 6.67 14.30 6.96
C ILE A 182 7.59 15.52 7.03
N VAL A 183 7.04 16.73 7.21
CA VAL A 183 7.82 17.96 7.36
C VAL A 183 8.80 17.87 8.55
N SER A 184 8.35 17.31 9.68
CA SER A 184 9.21 17.08 10.85
C SER A 184 10.35 16.09 10.56
N GLU A 185 10.07 15.02 9.82
CA GLU A 185 11.06 14.04 9.41
C GLU A 185 12.09 14.63 8.43
N GLU A 186 11.64 15.44 7.47
CA GLU A 186 12.50 16.14 6.52
C GLU A 186 13.47 17.10 7.22
N ALA A 187 12.95 17.95 8.12
CA ALA A 187 13.77 18.86 8.92
C ALA A 187 14.83 18.11 9.74
N LYS A 188 14.50 16.93 10.28
CA LYS A 188 15.46 16.06 10.98
C LYS A 188 16.51 15.48 10.04
N ARG A 189 16.14 15.07 8.82
CA ARG A 189 17.07 14.56 7.80
C ARG A 189 18.06 15.64 7.38
N GLN A 190 17.59 16.85 7.06
CA GLN A 190 18.43 17.98 6.67
C GLN A 190 19.44 18.38 7.76
N ARG A 191 19.08 18.27 9.05
CA ARG A 191 20.00 18.51 10.17
C ARG A 191 21.09 17.46 10.31
N LYS A 192 20.83 16.20 9.93
CA LYS A 192 21.82 15.11 10.00
C LYS A 192 22.84 15.15 8.85
N SER A 193 22.49 15.80 7.74
CA SER A 193 23.36 15.92 6.56
C SER A 193 24.24 17.19 6.57
N ARG A 194 24.15 18.03 7.61
CA ARG A 194 24.98 19.22 7.83
C ARG A 194 26.01 18.92 8.91
#